data_AF-A0A7G9BQF4-F1
#
_entry.id   AF-A0A7G9BQF4-F1
#
_cell.length_a   1.000
_cell.length_b   1.000
_cell.length_c   1.000
_cell.angle_alpha   90.00
_cell.angle_beta   90.00
_cell.angle_gamma   90.00
#
_symmetry.space_group_name_H-M   'P 1'
#
loop_
_entity.id
_entity.type
_entity.pdbx_description
1 polymer ?
#
loop_
_entity_poly.entity_id
_entity_poly.type
_entity_poly.pdbx_seq_one_letter_code
_entity_poly.pdbx_strand_id
1 'polypeptide(L)'
;MKLYIPKISLKTLSEKELERYHMLDSRAFGKGLAYRVAAKLTRSPNESGGLYFAHRDYCGMGLYLNDGQFTLGTVYDGRGPFPIVATFESEKDFSQWLAEQSDQSMALYGEKFDNQTITKIRLEWYLEEHYSTSWNAYCHYIRIMEKL
;
A
#
# COMPACT_ATOMS: atom_id res chain seq x y z
N MET A 1 10.69 -10.60 6.54
CA MET A 1 9.48 -9.84 6.91
C MET A 1 9.04 -10.27 8.30
N LYS A 2 8.79 -9.31 9.18
CA LYS A 2 8.11 -9.55 10.45
C LYS A 2 6.68 -9.01 10.36
N LEU A 3 5.69 -9.89 10.48
CA LEU A 3 4.27 -9.54 10.42
C LEU A 3 3.74 -9.41 11.85
N TYR A 4 3.18 -8.26 12.19
CA TYR A 4 2.63 -7.95 13.51
C TYR A 4 1.11 -8.10 13.53
N ILE A 5 0.45 -7.71 12.43
CA ILE A 5 -1.00 -7.85 12.26
C ILE A 5 -1.24 -8.87 11.13
N PRO A 6 -1.97 -9.97 11.39
CA PRO A 6 -2.23 -10.98 10.37
C PRO A 6 -3.11 -10.41 9.25
N LYS A 7 -3.03 -11.04 8.08
CA LYS A 7 -3.96 -10.75 6.98
C LYS A 7 -5.40 -11.08 7.39
N ILE A 8 -6.34 -10.32 6.85
CA ILE A 8 -7.77 -10.64 6.89
C ILE A 8 -7.97 -12.01 6.23
N SER A 9 -8.72 -12.87 6.91
CA SER A 9 -9.03 -14.21 6.41
C SER A 9 -10.15 -14.14 5.38
N LEU A 10 -10.02 -14.85 4.26
CA LEU A 10 -11.10 -14.93 3.27
C LEU A 10 -12.41 -15.48 3.87
N LYS A 11 -12.31 -16.31 4.92
CA LYS A 11 -13.48 -16.87 5.61
C LYS A 11 -14.27 -15.84 6.42
N THR A 12 -13.68 -14.68 6.71
CA THR A 12 -14.34 -13.60 7.45
C THR A 12 -14.95 -12.55 6.54
N LEU A 13 -14.73 -12.65 5.22
CA LEU A 13 -15.34 -11.75 4.24
C LEU A 13 -16.82 -12.12 4.04
N SER A 14 -17.66 -11.11 3.88
CA SER A 14 -19.01 -11.29 3.36
C SER A 14 -19.00 -11.77 1.91
N GLU A 15 -20.12 -12.29 1.42
CA GLU A 15 -20.25 -12.74 0.01
C GLU A 15 -19.87 -11.64 -0.98
N LYS A 16 -20.35 -10.41 -0.75
CA LYS A 16 -20.03 -9.24 -1.59
C LYS A 16 -18.54 -8.89 -1.57
N GLU A 17 -17.89 -8.98 -0.41
CA GLU A 17 -16.45 -8.73 -0.30
C GLU A 17 -15.65 -9.84 -0.99
N LEU A 18 -16.11 -11.08 -0.92
CA LEU A 18 -15.47 -12.21 -1.60
C LEU A 18 -15.60 -12.09 -3.13
N GLU A 19 -16.78 -11.72 -3.64
CA GLU A 19 -16.98 -11.38 -5.05
C GLU A 19 -16.02 -10.27 -5.49
N ARG A 20 -15.91 -9.20 -4.69
CA ARG A 20 -14.97 -8.11 -4.94
C ARG A 20 -13.52 -8.59 -4.95
N TYR A 21 -13.12 -9.41 -3.98
CA TYR A 21 -11.78 -10.00 -3.91
C TYR A 21 -11.41 -10.74 -5.20
N HIS A 22 -12.34 -11.53 -5.74
CA HIS A 22 -12.12 -12.28 -6.99
C HIS A 22 -12.04 -11.39 -8.23
N MET A 23 -12.56 -10.17 -8.19
CA MET A 23 -12.44 -9.19 -9.28
C MET A 23 -11.14 -8.37 -9.24
N LEU A 24 -10.40 -8.38 -8.12
CA LEU A 24 -9.13 -7.67 -8.02
C LEU A 24 -8.03 -8.35 -8.85
N ASP A 25 -7.09 -7.56 -9.37
CA ASP A 25 -5.96 -8.09 -10.13
C ASP A 25 -5.06 -8.96 -9.24
N SER A 26 -4.90 -10.23 -9.62
CA SER A 26 -4.09 -11.22 -8.90
C SER A 26 -2.67 -11.33 -9.45
N ARG A 27 -2.32 -10.60 -10.52
CA ARG A 27 -0.97 -10.60 -11.08
C ARG A 27 0.01 -9.93 -10.12
N ALA A 28 1.14 -10.59 -9.91
CA ALA A 28 2.21 -10.06 -9.08
C ALA A 28 2.74 -8.72 -9.62
N PHE A 29 3.04 -7.78 -8.73
CA PHE A 29 3.58 -6.46 -9.08
C PHE A 29 4.92 -6.56 -9.82
N GLY A 30 5.73 -7.56 -9.47
CA GLY A 30 6.98 -7.88 -10.13
C GLY A 30 8.18 -7.09 -9.60
N LYS A 31 9.36 -7.68 -9.81
CA LYS A 31 10.63 -7.22 -9.21
C LYS A 31 11.01 -5.80 -9.59
N GLY A 32 10.83 -5.42 -10.86
CA GLY A 32 11.22 -4.10 -11.36
C GLY A 32 10.43 -2.97 -10.71
N LEU A 33 9.11 -3.14 -10.54
CA LEU A 33 8.28 -2.14 -9.87
C LEU A 33 8.65 -2.04 -8.38
N ALA A 34 8.74 -3.18 -7.70
CA ALA A 34 9.06 -3.23 -6.27
C ALA A 34 10.41 -2.58 -5.93
N TYR A 35 11.46 -2.86 -6.72
CA TYR A 35 12.78 -2.28 -6.51
C TYR A 35 12.78 -0.75 -6.62
N ARG A 36 12.09 -0.20 -7.64
CA ARG A 36 12.00 1.26 -7.80
C ARG A 36 11.26 1.92 -6.64
N VAL A 37 10.21 1.28 -6.12
CA VAL A 37 9.46 1.78 -4.97
C VAL A 37 10.35 1.81 -3.74
N ALA A 38 11.09 0.73 -3.48
CA ALA A 38 12.03 0.64 -2.39
C ALA A 38 13.12 1.73 -2.48
N ALA A 39 13.73 1.89 -3.65
CA ALA A 39 14.72 2.93 -3.90
C ALA A 39 14.18 4.35 -3.70
N LYS A 40 12.91 4.61 -4.05
CA LYS A 40 12.29 5.92 -3.82
C LYS A 40 12.02 6.19 -2.33
N LEU A 41 11.53 5.19 -1.59
CA LEU A 41 11.36 5.30 -0.13
C LEU A 41 12.69 5.62 0.57
N THR A 42 13.79 5.01 0.14
CA THR A 42 15.14 5.27 0.69
C THR A 42 15.59 6.73 0.49
N ARG A 43 15.18 7.38 -0.60
CA ARG A 43 15.55 8.78 -0.89
C ARG A 43 14.73 9.79 -0.09
N SER A 44 13.63 9.40 0.54
CA SER A 44 12.75 10.28 1.31
C SER A 44 12.24 9.56 2.56
N PRO A 45 13.11 9.29 3.56
CA PRO A 45 12.85 8.37 4.67
C PRO A 45 12.03 8.98 5.82
N ASN A 46 11.22 10.01 5.58
CA ASN A 46 10.40 10.63 6.63
C ASN A 46 8.94 10.20 6.52
N GLU A 47 8.14 10.45 7.56
CA GLU A 47 6.72 10.09 7.62
C GLU A 47 5.90 10.68 6.45
N SER A 48 6.38 11.76 5.83
CA SER A 48 5.78 12.41 4.66
C SER A 48 6.29 11.92 3.31
N GLY A 49 7.34 11.11 3.26
CA GLY A 49 7.96 10.57 2.05
C GLY A 49 7.40 9.21 1.60
N GLY A 50 6.47 8.66 2.38
CA GLY A 50 5.82 7.38 2.10
C GLY A 50 4.73 7.43 1.02
N LEU A 51 4.27 6.24 0.61
CA LEU A 51 3.06 6.07 -0.19
C LEU A 51 1.89 5.88 0.76
N TYR A 52 0.95 6.81 0.80
CA TYR A 52 -0.29 6.70 1.57
C TYR A 52 -1.36 7.67 1.04
N PHE A 53 -2.60 7.51 1.50
CA PHE A 53 -3.62 8.55 1.37
C PHE A 53 -3.66 9.41 2.63
N ALA A 54 -3.88 10.71 2.46
CA ALA A 54 -4.01 11.65 3.58
C ALA A 54 -5.38 12.31 3.54
N HIS A 55 -6.32 11.79 4.33
CA HIS A 55 -7.63 12.41 4.57
C HIS A 55 -8.08 12.16 6.02
N ARG A 56 -9.29 12.59 6.36
CA ARG A 56 -9.88 12.39 7.69
C ARG A 56 -10.31 10.93 7.90
N ASP A 57 -10.17 10.42 9.11
CA ASP A 57 -10.46 9.04 9.53
C ASP A 57 -9.45 8.01 8.97
N TYR A 58 -9.84 6.73 8.94
CA TYR A 58 -8.98 5.64 8.47
C TYR A 58 -8.69 5.74 6.97
N CYS A 59 -7.41 5.91 6.63
CA CYS A 59 -6.88 6.12 5.30
C CYS A 59 -6.25 4.86 4.68
N GLY A 60 -6.64 3.68 5.16
CA GLY A 60 -6.15 2.41 4.63
C GLY A 60 -4.71 2.12 5.00
N MET A 61 -3.92 1.76 3.99
CA MET A 61 -2.56 1.24 4.12
C MET A 61 -1.54 2.20 3.51
N GLY A 62 -0.36 2.26 4.13
CA GLY A 62 0.78 3.02 3.64
C GLY A 62 2.11 2.27 3.69
N LEU A 63 3.03 2.66 2.82
CA LEU A 63 4.42 2.20 2.76
C LEU A 63 5.35 3.32 3.18
N TYR A 64 6.28 3.00 4.07
CA TYR A 64 7.21 3.95 4.67
C TYR A 64 8.60 3.34 4.78
N LEU A 65 9.60 4.20 4.90
CA LEU A 65 10.88 3.86 5.51
C LEU A 65 10.95 4.66 6.82
N ASN A 66 10.69 3.99 7.95
CA ASN A 66 10.63 4.62 9.27
C ASN A 66 11.72 4.01 10.16
N ASP A 67 12.50 4.86 10.86
CA ASP A 67 13.61 4.42 11.72
C ASP A 67 14.57 3.43 11.04
N GLY A 68 14.85 3.65 9.75
CA GLY A 68 15.72 2.79 8.94
C GLY A 68 15.10 1.45 8.52
N GLN A 69 13.82 1.19 8.83
CA GLN A 69 13.11 -0.03 8.46
C GLN A 69 11.97 0.25 7.47
N PHE A 70 11.91 -0.54 6.41
CA PHE A 70 10.74 -0.52 5.54
C PHE A 70 9.54 -1.02 6.34
N THR A 71 8.43 -0.31 6.22
CA THR A 71 7.26 -0.52 7.07
C THR A 71 5.99 -0.46 6.23
N LEU A 72 5.15 -1.47 6.40
CA LEU A 72 3.74 -1.45 6.02
C LEU A 72 2.94 -1.13 7.27
N GLY A 73 2.13 -0.08 7.23
CA GLY A 73 1.29 0.31 8.37
C GLY A 73 -0.02 0.93 7.94
N THR A 74 -0.92 1.04 8.90
CA THR A 74 -2.18 1.75 8.72
C THR A 74 -1.98 3.26 8.86
N VAL A 75 -2.92 3.99 8.28
CA VAL A 75 -2.88 5.45 8.23
C VAL A 75 -4.21 6.00 8.76
N TYR A 76 -4.15 6.98 9.66
CA TYR A 76 -5.31 7.64 10.26
C TYR A 76 -5.10 9.15 10.23
N ASP A 77 -6.11 9.90 9.81
CA ASP A 77 -6.07 11.36 9.78
C ASP A 77 -4.82 11.90 9.04
N GLY A 78 -4.40 11.18 7.99
CA GLY A 78 -3.19 11.47 7.22
C GLY A 78 -1.86 11.24 7.94
N ARG A 79 -1.86 10.52 9.06
CA ARG A 79 -0.68 10.16 9.84
C ARG A 79 -0.51 8.65 9.93
N GLY A 80 0.73 8.19 9.89
CA GLY A 80 1.11 6.79 9.99
C GLY A 80 2.63 6.66 9.89
N PRO A 81 3.19 5.44 9.98
CA PRO A 81 2.49 4.16 10.08
C PRO A 81 2.10 3.80 11.53
N PHE A 82 0.80 3.80 11.86
CA PHE A 82 0.33 3.29 13.17
C PHE A 82 -1.12 2.75 13.11
N PRO A 83 -1.39 1.54 13.64
CA PRO A 83 -0.40 0.51 13.99
C PRO A 83 0.50 0.05 12.82
N ILE A 84 1.66 -0.47 13.19
CA ILE A 84 2.57 -1.15 12.27
C ILE A 84 2.00 -2.54 11.94
N VAL A 85 1.84 -2.83 10.65
CA VAL A 85 1.34 -4.12 10.17
C VAL A 85 2.49 -5.08 9.90
N ALA A 86 3.54 -4.62 9.21
CA ALA A 86 4.74 -5.41 8.94
C ALA A 86 6.00 -4.53 8.85
N THR A 87 7.14 -5.11 9.21
CA THR A 87 8.47 -4.50 8.97
C THR A 87 9.39 -5.43 8.19
N PHE A 88 10.39 -4.83 7.54
CA PHE A 88 11.39 -5.52 6.76
C PHE A 88 12.78 -4.99 7.13
N GLU A 89 13.72 -5.92 7.30
CA GLU A 89 15.07 -5.64 7.81
C GLU A 89 15.98 -5.03 6.73
N SER A 90 15.65 -5.22 5.44
CA SER A 90 16.44 -4.70 4.33
C SER A 90 15.58 -4.31 3.13
N GLU A 91 16.16 -3.49 2.26
CA GLU A 91 15.58 -3.13 0.95
C GLU A 91 15.30 -4.37 0.10
N LYS A 92 16.19 -5.37 0.18
CA LYS A 92 16.06 -6.64 -0.54
C LYS A 92 14.84 -7.42 -0.07
N ASP A 93 14.65 -7.55 1.25
CA ASP A 93 13.52 -8.28 1.83
C ASP A 93 12.20 -7.59 1.51
N PHE A 94 12.16 -6.26 1.62
CA PHE A 94 11.01 -5.46 1.25
C PHE A 94 10.66 -5.61 -0.23
N SER A 95 11.66 -5.45 -1.11
CA SER A 95 11.46 -5.52 -2.56
C SER A 95 11.01 -6.91 -3.01
N GLN A 96 11.58 -7.97 -2.41
CA GLN A 96 11.16 -9.34 -2.71
C GLN A 96 9.71 -9.57 -2.28
N TRP A 97 9.34 -9.18 -1.06
CA TRP A 97 7.96 -9.29 -0.59
C TRP A 97 6.97 -8.51 -1.47
N LEU A 98 7.29 -7.24 -1.78
CA LEU A 98 6.40 -6.38 -2.56
C LEU A 98 6.25 -6.91 -4.00
N ALA A 99 7.32 -7.46 -4.59
CA ALA A 99 7.28 -8.04 -5.92
C ALA A 99 6.30 -9.22 -6.06
N GLU A 100 6.08 -9.95 -4.96
CA GLU A 100 5.17 -11.10 -4.88
C GLU A 100 3.73 -10.69 -4.54
N GLN A 101 3.50 -9.43 -4.15
CA GLN A 101 2.14 -8.94 -3.88
C GLN A 101 1.38 -8.60 -5.17
N SER A 102 0.06 -8.53 -5.06
CA SER A 102 -0.89 -8.12 -6.09
C SER A 102 -1.96 -7.21 -5.47
N ASP A 103 -2.82 -6.59 -6.28
CA ASP A 103 -3.95 -5.79 -5.76
C ASP A 103 -4.83 -6.66 -4.85
N GLN A 104 -5.07 -7.90 -5.28
CA GLN A 104 -5.80 -8.90 -4.53
C GLN A 104 -5.13 -9.27 -3.20
N SER A 105 -3.82 -9.54 -3.18
CA SER A 105 -3.14 -9.94 -1.94
C SER A 105 -2.96 -8.78 -0.96
N MET A 106 -2.86 -7.55 -1.48
CA MET A 106 -2.74 -6.32 -0.70
C MET A 106 -4.05 -5.91 -0.03
N ALA A 107 -5.20 -6.20 -0.64
CA ALA A 107 -6.52 -5.89 -0.11
C ALA A 107 -6.85 -6.63 1.21
N LEU A 108 -6.04 -7.62 1.58
CA LEU A 108 -6.15 -8.39 2.82
C LEU A 108 -5.30 -7.85 3.97
N TYR A 109 -4.54 -6.76 3.78
CA TYR A 109 -3.82 -6.10 4.88
C TYR A 109 -4.64 -4.95 5.46
N GLY A 110 -4.45 -4.70 6.77
CA GLY A 110 -5.12 -3.62 7.49
C GLY A 110 -6.37 -4.09 8.22
N GLU A 111 -7.15 -3.13 8.70
CA GLU A 111 -8.34 -3.40 9.52
C GLU A 111 -9.58 -3.67 8.67
N LYS A 112 -9.62 -3.14 7.44
CA LYS A 112 -10.79 -3.22 6.56
C LYS A 112 -10.37 -3.73 5.19
N PHE A 113 -11.11 -4.72 4.70
CA PHE A 113 -10.90 -5.30 3.38
C PHE A 113 -11.07 -4.25 2.27
N ASP A 114 -10.16 -4.29 1.29
CA ASP A 114 -10.15 -3.44 0.08
C ASP A 114 -10.34 -1.92 0.35
N ASN A 115 -9.96 -1.45 1.53
CA ASN A 115 -10.06 -0.03 1.84
C ASN A 115 -8.74 0.66 1.59
N GLN A 116 -8.69 1.45 0.52
CA GLN A 116 -7.51 2.24 0.17
C GLN A 116 -6.24 1.40 0.10
N THR A 117 -6.42 0.23 -0.51
CA THR A 117 -5.41 -0.76 -0.81
C THR A 117 -4.27 -0.15 -1.61
N ILE A 118 -3.03 -0.52 -1.29
CA ILE A 118 -1.88 -0.22 -2.14
C ILE A 118 -1.97 -1.12 -3.37
N THR A 119 -2.41 -0.54 -4.48
CA THR A 119 -2.54 -1.21 -5.77
C THR A 119 -1.34 -0.93 -6.67
N LYS A 120 -1.18 -1.72 -7.74
CA LYS A 120 -0.14 -1.54 -8.74
C LYS A 120 -0.11 -0.12 -9.30
N ILE A 121 -1.28 0.42 -9.65
CA ILE A 121 -1.37 1.77 -10.22
C ILE A 121 -0.92 2.84 -9.20
N ARG A 122 -1.22 2.66 -7.91
CA ARG A 122 -0.76 3.59 -6.87
C ARG A 122 0.75 3.53 -6.68
N LEU A 123 1.35 2.35 -6.83
CA LEU A 123 2.82 2.21 -6.86
C LEU A 123 3.42 2.93 -8.08
N GLU A 124 2.76 2.89 -9.23
CA GLU A 124 3.20 3.60 -10.44
C GLU A 124 3.10 5.12 -10.25
N TRP A 125 1.98 5.64 -9.74
CA TRP A 125 1.84 7.06 -9.38
C TRP A 125 2.86 7.49 -8.34
N TYR A 126 3.15 6.65 -7.35
CA TYR A 126 4.17 6.92 -6.35
C TYR A 126 5.54 7.15 -6.97
N LEU A 127 5.85 6.54 -8.11
CA LEU A 127 7.15 6.70 -8.76
C LEU A 127 7.29 7.98 -9.59
N GLU A 128 6.20 8.69 -9.84
CA GLU A 128 6.22 9.94 -10.61
C GLU A 128 7.02 11.04 -9.90
N GLU A 129 7.69 11.89 -10.67
CA GLU A 129 8.68 12.86 -10.17
C GLU A 129 8.09 13.81 -9.12
N HIS A 130 6.88 14.31 -9.36
CA HIS A 130 6.19 15.28 -8.49
C HIS A 130 5.14 14.64 -7.58
N TYR A 131 5.33 13.36 -7.22
CA TYR A 131 4.42 12.68 -6.31
C TYR A 131 4.23 13.46 -4.99
N SER A 132 2.98 13.58 -4.58
CA SER A 132 2.54 14.03 -3.26
C SER A 132 1.28 13.29 -2.86
N THR A 133 0.90 13.34 -1.59
CA THR A 133 -0.38 12.79 -1.12
C THR A 133 -1.57 13.45 -1.81
N SER A 134 -1.49 14.75 -2.09
CA SER A 134 -2.50 15.49 -2.88
C SER A 134 -2.56 15.01 -4.33
N TRP A 135 -1.42 14.72 -4.96
CA TRP A 135 -1.36 14.13 -6.30
C TRP A 135 -2.01 12.75 -6.33
N ASN A 136 -1.71 11.88 -5.36
CA ASN A 136 -2.33 10.56 -5.22
C ASN A 136 -3.86 10.65 -5.13
N ALA A 137 -4.36 11.60 -4.32
CA ALA A 137 -5.79 11.86 -4.18
C ALA A 137 -6.42 12.35 -5.49
N TYR A 138 -5.73 13.23 -6.22
CA TYR A 138 -6.17 13.72 -7.52
C TYR A 138 -6.24 12.60 -8.57
N CYS A 139 -5.18 11.80 -8.73
CA CYS A 139 -5.17 10.66 -9.66
C CYS A 139 -6.30 9.66 -9.35
N HIS A 140 -6.55 9.41 -8.06
CA HIS A 140 -7.65 8.55 -7.63
C HIS A 140 -9.02 9.14 -7.99
N TYR A 141 -9.23 10.44 -7.78
CA TYR A 141 -10.45 11.13 -8.17
C TYR A 141 -10.72 11.03 -9.67
N ILE A 142 -9.72 11.35 -10.51
CA ILE A 142 -9.86 11.27 -11.97
C ILE A 142 -10.24 9.86 -12.41
N ARG A 143 -9.57 8.84 -11.84
CA ARG A 143 -9.87 7.45 -12.18
C ARG A 143 -11.32 7.05 -11.88
N ILE A 144 -11.85 7.46 -10.72
CA ILE A 144 -13.26 7.21 -10.35
C ILE A 144 -14.20 7.92 -11.33
N MET A 145 -13.91 9.18 -11.66
CA MET A 145 -14.76 10.00 -12.52
C MET A 145 -14.78 9.51 -13.98
N GLU A 146 -13.65 9.03 -14.48
CA GLU A 146 -13.49 8.57 -15.87
C GLU A 146 -13.87 7.09 -16.08
N LYS A 147 -14.19 6.34 -15.01
CA LYS A 147 -14.47 4.88 -15.05
C LYS A 147 -13.35 4.06 -15.71
N LEU A 148 -12.10 4.49 -15.54
CA LEU A 148 -10.88 3.76 -15.97
C LEU A 148 -10.42 2.76 -14.91
#